data_AF-A0A7W1KLG2-F1
#
_entry.id   AF-A0A7W1KLG2-F1
#
_cell.length_a   1.000
_cell.length_b   1.000
_cell.length_c   1.000
_cell.angle_alpha   90.00
_cell.angle_beta   90.00
_cell.angle_gamma   90.00
#
_symmetry.space_group_name_H-M   'P 1'
#
loop_
_entity.id
_entity.type
_entity.pdbx_description
1 polymer ?
#
loop_
_entity_poly.entity_id
_entity_poly.type
_entity_poly.pdbx_seq_one_letter_code
_entity_poly.pdbx_strand_id
1 'polypeptide(L)'
;MYLVELKPGKEALYRTGDDLALAIRDGDVDARSRIYHRATAKWISITLHPQYKAIVAGQSEEPIAPPARKSWGLFPAGLMGQGVEMSSSDAEAAGGRVRHRWKRPIGLGLSALLLVLGIQLASSGPRPPWAGHGAGPSVARRSAPMAAESKRGTERTELVSLASSTTGWAADSQPAPSTINLPAPIEVVAPVLPRAPRLRTKALRSALQVASAETPAKANSVDALLRGYEAASDAVSSRLQGGLRVARLNRLFAPGRLSPGGGVTDTRLSLAGVVNFIRVYRQQQAAVEKAYQDSLNQLSRRHRWTPDDLQRWSSRPLRKEAPTLELASETLVSGIDSLLGVLDAQAGAYKVRGTAIAFEDPSASQAYSALRRRIKAQIDAAVAGGGATSPGPTSLLLRAIGTSTLPRET
;
A
#
# COMPACT_ATOMS: atom_id res chain seq x y z
N MET A 1 27.49 -1.92 -1.61
CA MET A 1 27.86 -2.32 -0.23
C MET A 1 28.61 -1.17 0.42
N TYR A 2 28.17 -0.77 1.60
CA TYR A 2 28.63 0.39 2.34
C TYR A 2 29.04 -0.07 3.74
N LEU A 3 30.33 0.06 4.07
CA LEU A 3 30.84 -0.19 5.40
C LEU A 3 30.81 1.12 6.18
N VAL A 4 30.06 1.15 7.28
CA VAL A 4 29.82 2.36 8.08
C VAL A 4 30.22 2.10 9.52
N GLU A 5 31.04 2.97 10.07
CA GLU A 5 31.39 3.02 11.48
C GLU A 5 30.33 3.87 12.21
N LEU A 6 29.47 3.21 12.98
CA LEU A 6 28.36 3.85 13.70
C LEU A 6 28.88 4.63 14.92
N LYS A 7 29.81 4.01 15.66
CA LYS A 7 30.55 4.53 16.81
C LYS A 7 32.00 4.05 16.68
N PRO A 8 32.99 4.72 17.30
CA PRO A 8 34.38 4.27 17.29
C PRO A 8 34.48 2.77 17.65
N GLY A 9 34.93 1.95 16.70
CA GLY A 9 35.06 0.50 16.87
C GLY A 9 33.79 -0.36 16.68
N LYS A 10 32.65 0.25 16.31
CA LYS A 10 31.42 -0.47 15.93
C LYS A 10 31.11 -0.24 14.45
N GLU A 11 31.46 -1.23 13.64
CA GLU A 11 31.23 -1.23 12.19
C GLU A 11 29.98 -2.02 11.81
N ALA A 12 29.24 -1.52 10.83
CA ALA A 12 28.06 -2.16 10.25
C ALA A 12 28.18 -2.15 8.72
N LEU A 13 27.72 -3.23 8.09
CA LEU A 13 27.85 -3.44 6.67
C LEU A 13 26.47 -3.47 6.00
N TYR A 14 26.18 -2.45 5.20
CA TYR A 14 24.93 -2.31 4.46
C TYR A 14 25.12 -2.80 3.04
N ARG A 15 24.29 -3.74 2.57
CA ARG A 15 24.50 -4.38 1.25
C ARG A 15 24.11 -3.42 0.13
N THR A 16 22.97 -2.75 0.29
CA THR A 16 22.39 -1.84 -0.70
C THR A 16 22.38 -0.38 -0.22
N GLY A 17 22.09 0.55 -1.14
CA GLY A 17 21.89 1.96 -0.78
C GLY A 17 20.58 2.20 -0.03
N ASP A 18 19.58 1.35 -0.26
CA ASP A 18 18.30 1.42 0.43
C ASP A 18 18.42 0.96 1.89
N ASP A 19 19.24 -0.06 2.18
CA ASP A 19 19.54 -0.48 3.55
C ASP A 19 20.20 0.64 4.34
N LEU A 20 21.17 1.34 3.72
CA LEU A 20 21.81 2.51 4.32
C LEU A 20 20.81 3.65 4.52
N ALA A 21 19.91 3.87 3.55
CA ALA A 21 18.91 4.92 3.64
C ALA A 21 17.89 4.67 4.76
N LEU A 22 17.49 3.41 4.97
CA LEU A 22 16.65 3.01 6.10
C LEU A 22 17.38 3.23 7.42
N ALA A 23 18.63 2.80 7.56
CA ALA A 23 19.41 3.00 8.78
C ALA A 23 19.64 4.48 9.14
N ILE A 24 19.75 5.37 8.13
CA ILE A 24 19.81 6.82 8.35
C ILE A 24 18.45 7.36 8.84
N ARG A 25 17.34 6.85 8.31
CA ARG A 25 15.98 7.26 8.72
C ARG A 25 15.63 6.76 10.12
N ASP A 26 16.07 5.58 10.47
CA ASP A 26 15.85 4.96 11.78
C ASP A 26 16.75 5.58 12.88
N GLY A 27 17.78 6.34 12.48
CA GLY A 27 18.70 7.02 13.38
C GLY A 27 19.88 6.16 13.86
N ASP A 28 20.04 4.95 13.31
CA ASP A 28 21.19 4.10 13.57
C ASP A 28 22.49 4.71 13.02
N VAL A 29 22.39 5.37 11.87
CA VAL A 29 23.49 6.13 11.22
C VAL A 29 23.26 7.62 11.43
N ASP A 30 24.06 8.23 12.30
CA ASP A 30 23.97 9.65 12.67
C ASP A 30 25.08 10.48 11.98
N ALA A 31 25.02 11.81 12.06
CA ALA A 31 26.01 12.74 11.49
C ALA A 31 27.46 12.48 11.94
N ARG A 32 27.63 11.81 13.10
CA ARG A 32 28.94 11.42 13.65
C ARG A 32 29.51 10.14 13.03
N SER A 33 28.70 9.35 12.35
CA SER A 33 29.13 8.12 11.71
C SER A 33 30.09 8.39 10.55
N ARG A 34 30.94 7.41 10.25
CA ARG A 34 31.92 7.48 9.15
C ARG A 34 31.64 6.36 8.16
N ILE A 35 31.85 6.64 6.88
CA ILE A 35 31.70 5.66 5.81
C ILE A 35 33.06 5.37 5.20
N TYR A 36 33.35 4.09 4.96
CA TYR A 36 34.61 3.69 4.35
C TYR A 36 34.57 3.94 2.84
N HIS A 37 35.42 4.85 2.36
CA HIS A 37 35.52 5.15 0.94
C HIS A 37 36.56 4.25 0.28
N ARG A 38 36.09 3.25 -0.48
CA ARG A 38 36.92 2.19 -1.05
C ARG A 38 38.05 2.71 -1.96
N ALA A 39 37.80 3.76 -2.75
CA ALA A 39 38.80 4.25 -3.71
C ALA A 39 39.99 4.95 -3.05
N THR A 40 39.80 5.54 -1.87
CA THR A 40 40.85 6.26 -1.13
C THR A 40 41.31 5.50 0.12
N ALA A 41 40.77 4.30 0.34
CA ALA A 41 41.00 3.47 1.52
C ALA A 41 40.93 4.25 2.85
N LYS A 42 39.99 5.20 2.96
CA LYS A 42 39.91 6.14 4.09
C LYS A 42 38.49 6.26 4.59
N TRP A 43 38.34 6.34 5.91
CA TRP A 43 37.10 6.71 6.56
C TRP A 43 36.80 8.19 6.37
N ILE A 44 35.63 8.51 5.81
CA ILE A 44 35.14 9.87 5.61
C ILE A 44 33.86 10.07 6.42
N SER A 45 33.56 11.30 6.83
CA SER A 45 32.28 11.58 7.53
C SER A 45 31.09 11.24 6.63
N ILE A 46 30.05 10.61 7.20
CA ILE A 46 28.82 10.29 6.46
C ILE A 46 28.14 11.54 5.88
N THR A 47 28.34 12.71 6.50
CA THR A 47 27.80 14.00 6.04
C THR A 47 28.27 14.42 4.65
N LEU A 48 29.43 13.93 4.21
CA LEU A 48 29.96 14.17 2.86
C LEU A 48 29.39 13.20 1.82
N HIS A 49 28.68 12.14 2.24
CA HIS A 49 28.15 11.15 1.32
C HIS A 49 26.88 11.67 0.60
N PRO A 50 26.77 11.54 -0.73
CA PRO A 50 25.64 12.09 -1.49
C PRO A 50 24.27 11.60 -1.03
N GLN A 51 24.15 10.31 -0.65
CA GLN A 51 22.88 9.74 -0.19
C GLN A 51 22.45 10.29 1.18
N TYR A 52 23.39 10.47 2.11
CA TYR A 52 23.09 11.04 3.42
C TYR A 52 22.57 12.47 3.27
N LYS A 53 23.24 13.28 2.45
CA LYS A 53 22.81 14.65 2.15
C LYS A 53 21.40 14.69 1.53
N ALA A 54 21.08 13.77 0.62
CA ALA A 54 19.75 13.69 0.01
C ALA A 54 18.65 13.34 1.03
N ILE A 55 18.93 12.43 1.96
CA ILE A 55 17.97 11.99 2.98
C ILE A 55 17.76 13.09 4.04
N VAL A 56 18.84 13.68 4.55
CA VAL A 56 18.75 14.75 5.55
C VAL A 56 18.11 16.02 4.99
N ALA A 57 18.38 16.35 3.72
CA ALA A 57 17.69 17.45 3.04
C ALA A 57 16.18 17.19 2.93
N GLY A 58 15.78 15.94 2.68
CA GLY A 58 14.37 15.55 2.66
C GLY A 58 13.70 15.53 4.04
N GLN A 59 14.46 15.30 5.12
CA GLN A 59 13.95 15.35 6.50
C GLN A 59 13.89 16.77 7.06
N SER A 60 14.84 17.64 6.68
CA SER A 60 14.89 19.04 7.13
C SER A 60 13.80 19.92 6.51
N GLU A 61 13.08 19.41 5.50
CA GLU A 61 11.88 20.06 4.95
C GLU A 61 10.61 19.84 5.78
N GLU A 62 10.68 19.07 6.88
CA GLU A 62 9.54 18.88 7.80
C GLU A 62 9.75 19.47 9.22
N PRO A 63 9.98 20.78 9.37
CA PRO A 63 9.41 21.52 10.49
C PRO A 63 7.97 21.85 10.14
N ILE A 64 7.03 21.42 11.00
CA ILE A 64 5.66 21.92 11.06
C ILE A 64 5.72 23.42 11.42
N ALA A 65 6.06 24.26 10.44
CA ALA A 65 5.75 25.66 10.47
C ALA A 65 4.27 25.79 10.06
N PRO A 66 3.45 26.58 10.76
CA PRO A 66 2.11 26.90 10.28
C PRO A 66 2.25 27.45 8.86
N PRO A 67 1.48 26.95 7.87
CA PRO A 67 1.75 27.23 6.47
C PRO A 67 1.70 28.73 6.23
N ALA A 68 2.88 29.34 6.07
CA ALA A 68 3.02 30.62 5.42
C ALA A 68 2.37 30.44 4.06
N ARG A 69 1.29 31.19 3.84
CA ARG A 69 0.46 31.18 2.64
C ARG A 69 1.33 31.50 1.42
N LYS A 70 2.00 30.50 0.88
CA LYS A 70 2.60 30.54 -0.45
C LYS A 70 1.45 30.35 -1.41
N SER A 71 0.89 31.47 -1.84
CA SER A 71 0.00 31.56 -2.98
C SER A 71 0.64 30.81 -4.15
N TRP A 72 0.09 29.63 -4.46
CA TRP A 72 0.25 29.04 -5.79
C TRP A 72 -0.50 29.94 -6.76
N GLY A 73 0.17 31.01 -7.19
CA GLY A 73 -0.29 31.88 -8.25
C GLY A 73 -0.19 31.14 -9.58
N LEU A 74 -1.28 30.48 -9.97
CA LEU A 74 -1.56 30.04 -11.33
C LEU A 74 -2.03 31.22 -12.21
N PHE A 75 -1.42 32.40 -12.04
CA PHE A 75 -1.69 33.57 -12.87
C PHE A 75 -0.42 33.94 -13.64
N PRO A 76 -0.51 34.20 -14.96
CA PRO A 76 0.63 34.71 -15.71
C PRO A 76 1.02 36.08 -15.14
N ALA A 77 2.28 36.20 -14.71
CA ALA A 77 2.90 37.47 -14.37
C ALA A 77 3.02 38.31 -15.64
N GLY A 78 2.10 39.26 -15.82
CA GLY A 78 2.11 40.18 -16.95
C GLY A 78 0.83 40.99 -17.01
N LEU A 79 0.63 41.88 -16.04
CA LEU A 79 -0.25 43.06 -16.06
C LEU A 79 -0.44 43.57 -14.62
N MET A 80 0.58 44.20 -14.03
CA MET A 80 0.39 45.21 -12.97
C MET A 80 1.60 46.14 -12.97
N GLY A 81 1.62 47.03 -13.96
CA GLY A 81 2.32 48.30 -13.89
C GLY A 81 1.28 49.39 -14.10
N GLN A 82 0.61 49.81 -13.02
CA GLN A 82 0.11 51.16 -12.83
C GLN A 82 -0.39 51.30 -11.39
N GLY A 83 0.32 52.14 -10.65
CA GLY A 83 -0.02 52.49 -9.29
C GLY A 83 -1.29 53.32 -9.24
N VAL A 84 -2.09 53.06 -8.22
CA VAL A 84 -2.99 54.04 -7.65
C VAL A 84 -2.69 54.04 -6.16
N GLU A 85 -1.94 55.05 -5.73
CA GLU A 85 -1.93 55.51 -4.34
C GLU A 85 -3.36 55.87 -3.98
N MET A 86 -3.92 55.24 -2.94
CA MET A 86 -5.05 55.81 -2.22
C MET A 86 -4.69 55.94 -0.76
N SER A 87 -4.62 57.22 -0.41
CA SER A 87 -4.41 57.86 0.88
C SER A 87 -5.28 57.27 1.98
N SER A 88 -4.65 57.10 3.13
CA SER A 88 -5.26 56.93 4.44
C SER A 88 -5.64 58.30 5.02
N SER A 89 -6.93 58.55 5.24
CA SER A 89 -7.40 59.44 6.33
C SER A 89 -8.91 59.31 6.54
N ASP A 90 -9.30 59.49 7.81
CA ASP A 90 -10.62 59.79 8.37
C ASP A 90 -11.55 58.59 8.69
N ALA A 91 -11.59 58.10 9.93
CA ALA A 91 -12.22 58.68 11.14
C ALA A 91 -13.76 58.73 10.99
N GLU A 92 -14.54 57.82 11.56
CA GLU A 92 -14.97 57.69 12.96
C GLU A 92 -16.48 58.04 13.07
N ALA A 93 -17.16 57.33 13.99
CA ALA A 93 -18.50 57.60 14.53
C ALA A 93 -19.75 57.31 13.66
N ALA A 94 -20.38 56.15 13.92
CA ALA A 94 -21.81 56.09 14.22
C ALA A 94 -22.16 54.77 14.93
N GLY A 95 -22.58 54.88 16.19
CA GLY A 95 -22.99 53.76 17.02
C GLY A 95 -24.34 53.16 16.59
N GLY A 96 -24.47 51.85 16.81
CA GLY A 96 -25.72 51.13 16.63
C GLY A 96 -25.70 49.81 17.41
N ARG A 97 -26.11 49.87 18.68
CA ARG A 97 -26.38 48.71 19.53
C ARG A 97 -27.55 47.92 18.93
N VAL A 98 -27.34 46.66 18.54
CA VAL A 98 -28.42 45.64 18.61
C VAL A 98 -27.83 44.31 19.08
N ARG A 99 -28.26 43.91 20.27
CA ARG A 99 -28.04 42.61 20.90
C ARG A 99 -29.08 41.61 20.36
N HIS A 100 -28.65 40.54 19.69
CA HIS A 100 -29.42 39.29 19.58
C HIS A 100 -28.42 38.12 19.71
N ARG A 101 -28.16 37.58 20.91
CA ARG A 101 -29.00 36.72 21.76
C ARG A 101 -29.31 35.37 21.09
N TRP A 102 -28.42 34.42 21.35
CA TRP A 102 -28.64 32.99 21.62
C TRP A 102 -29.81 32.31 20.88
N LYS A 103 -29.50 31.47 19.90
CA LYS A 103 -30.24 30.23 19.65
C LYS A 103 -29.27 29.09 19.38
N ARG A 104 -29.11 28.23 20.38
CA ARG A 104 -28.46 26.92 20.29
C ARG A 104 -29.39 25.93 19.56
N PRO A 105 -28.85 24.85 18.97
CA PRO A 105 -29.61 23.89 18.17
C PRO A 105 -30.41 22.92 19.04
N ILE A 106 -31.72 22.81 18.78
CA ILE A 106 -32.62 21.81 19.38
C ILE A 106 -32.60 20.48 18.57
N GLY A 107 -31.74 20.36 17.55
CA GLY A 107 -31.78 19.25 16.59
C GLY A 107 -31.17 17.90 17.00
N LEU A 108 -30.65 17.73 18.22
CA LEU A 108 -29.94 16.49 18.62
C LEU A 108 -30.71 15.60 19.62
N GLY A 109 -31.88 16.01 20.12
CA GLY A 109 -32.64 15.22 21.09
C GLY A 109 -33.48 14.09 20.48
N LEU A 110 -34.00 14.28 19.27
CA LEU A 110 -34.97 13.36 18.65
C LEU A 110 -34.33 12.08 18.07
N SER A 111 -33.08 12.15 17.61
CA SER A 111 -32.37 10.97 17.08
C SER A 111 -31.93 9.99 18.17
N ALA A 112 -31.53 10.50 19.34
CA ALA A 112 -31.18 9.65 20.48
C ALA A 112 -32.41 8.91 21.04
N LEU A 113 -33.58 9.56 21.05
CA LEU A 113 -34.82 8.93 21.52
C LEU A 113 -35.30 7.82 20.55
N LEU A 114 -35.20 8.04 19.24
CA LEU A 114 -35.53 7.03 18.23
C LEU A 114 -34.58 5.82 18.25
N LEU A 115 -33.29 6.05 18.55
CA LEU A 115 -32.30 4.96 18.60
C LEU A 115 -32.50 4.07 19.83
N VAL A 116 -32.86 4.64 20.99
CA VAL A 116 -33.20 3.86 22.19
C VAL A 116 -34.52 3.10 22.00
N LEU A 117 -35.51 3.70 21.34
CA LEU A 117 -36.80 3.04 21.07
C LEU A 117 -36.67 1.88 20.06
N GLY A 118 -35.79 2.00 19.07
CA GLY A 118 -35.49 0.92 18.11
C GLY A 118 -34.82 -0.31 18.74
N ILE A 119 -33.95 -0.10 19.75
CA ILE A 119 -33.28 -1.21 20.45
C ILE A 119 -34.25 -2.00 21.34
N GLN A 120 -35.27 -1.35 21.91
CA GLN A 120 -36.28 -2.06 22.71
C GLN A 120 -37.29 -2.86 21.88
N LEU A 121 -37.64 -2.42 20.66
CA LEU A 121 -38.50 -3.22 19.78
C LEU A 121 -37.79 -4.41 19.13
N ALA A 122 -36.46 -4.36 18.96
CA ALA A 122 -35.70 -5.47 18.37
C ALA A 122 -35.51 -6.67 19.32
N SER A 123 -35.75 -6.51 20.63
CA SER A 123 -35.52 -7.56 21.64
C SER A 123 -36.80 -8.25 22.14
N SER A 124 -37.98 -7.83 21.67
CA SER A 124 -39.29 -8.39 22.09
C SER A 124 -39.95 -9.32 21.07
N GLY A 125 -39.24 -9.70 20.01
CA GLY A 125 -39.73 -10.69 19.03
C GLY A 125 -39.80 -12.12 19.61
N PRO A 126 -40.80 -12.93 19.21
CA PRO A 126 -40.93 -14.32 19.63
C PRO A 126 -39.68 -15.11 19.20
N ARG A 127 -39.00 -15.73 20.17
CA ARG A 127 -37.81 -16.55 19.91
C ARG A 127 -38.18 -17.72 19.01
N PRO A 128 -37.41 -18.00 17.94
CA PRO A 128 -37.72 -19.09 17.04
C PRO A 128 -37.48 -20.46 17.73
N PRO A 129 -38.29 -21.48 17.40
CA PRO A 129 -38.40 -22.74 18.16
C PRO A 129 -37.20 -23.70 18.09
N TRP A 130 -36.08 -23.29 17.49
CA TRP A 130 -34.89 -24.15 17.33
C TRP A 130 -33.76 -23.87 18.31
N ALA A 131 -33.91 -22.90 19.23
CA ALA A 131 -32.87 -22.52 20.19
C ALA A 131 -32.74 -23.43 21.43
N GLY A 132 -33.33 -24.64 21.42
CA GLY A 132 -33.34 -25.50 22.58
C GLY A 132 -33.12 -26.96 22.27
N HIS A 133 -31.92 -27.36 21.85
CA HIS A 133 -31.49 -28.77 21.87
C HIS A 133 -30.01 -28.84 22.31
N GLY A 134 -29.73 -29.59 23.38
CA GLY A 134 -28.41 -30.20 23.58
C GLY A 134 -27.72 -30.04 24.93
N ALA A 135 -28.41 -30.24 26.06
CA ALA A 135 -27.75 -30.69 27.29
C ALA A 135 -27.57 -32.23 27.20
N GLY A 136 -26.34 -32.69 27.06
CA GLY A 136 -25.99 -34.11 27.07
C GLY A 136 -26.02 -34.70 28.48
N PRO A 137 -26.44 -35.97 28.66
CA PRO A 137 -26.57 -36.59 29.97
C PRO A 137 -25.23 -37.03 30.57
N SER A 138 -25.14 -36.77 31.87
CA SER A 138 -24.14 -37.23 32.83
C SER A 138 -23.99 -38.75 32.84
N VAL A 139 -22.78 -39.24 32.59
CA VAL A 139 -22.40 -40.65 32.81
C VAL A 139 -22.09 -40.86 34.29
N ALA A 140 -22.76 -41.86 34.86
CA ALA A 140 -22.65 -42.28 36.24
C ALA A 140 -21.25 -42.79 36.60
N ARG A 141 -20.74 -42.28 37.72
CA ARG A 141 -19.49 -42.67 38.38
C ARG A 141 -19.80 -43.86 39.30
N ARG A 142 -19.25 -45.04 38.98
CA ARG A 142 -19.30 -46.23 39.85
C ARG A 142 -17.99 -46.36 40.61
N SER A 143 -18.09 -46.60 41.91
CA SER A 143 -17.01 -46.64 42.89
C SER A 143 -16.34 -48.02 43.00
N ALA A 144 -14.99 -48.01 43.02
CA ALA A 144 -14.05 -48.78 43.87
C ALA A 144 -13.94 -50.34 43.76
N PRO A 145 -12.89 -51.00 44.33
CA PRO A 145 -11.52 -50.59 44.70
C PRO A 145 -10.39 -51.61 44.31
N MET A 146 -9.15 -51.25 44.67
CA MET A 146 -8.00 -52.08 45.12
C MET A 146 -6.70 -52.05 44.30
N ALA A 147 -5.68 -51.50 44.98
CA ALA A 147 -4.33 -52.02 45.20
C ALA A 147 -3.42 -52.34 43.99
N ALA A 148 -2.39 -51.52 43.81
CA ALA A 148 -1.02 -52.00 43.84
C ALA A 148 -0.05 -50.83 44.09
N GLU A 149 0.68 -51.01 45.18
CA GLU A 149 1.85 -50.27 45.61
C GLU A 149 2.99 -50.44 44.59
N SER A 150 3.61 -49.34 44.16
CA SER A 150 4.97 -49.40 43.62
C SER A 150 5.76 -48.15 43.95
N LYS A 151 6.97 -48.41 44.43
CA LYS A 151 7.94 -47.52 45.01
C LYS A 151 8.76 -46.80 43.94
N ARG A 152 9.35 -45.68 44.37
CA ARG A 152 10.64 -45.08 43.94
C ARG A 152 10.71 -44.43 42.57
N GLY A 153 11.27 -43.21 42.59
CA GLY A 153 11.89 -42.60 41.42
C GLY A 153 12.00 -41.10 41.54
N THR A 154 12.86 -40.61 42.43
CA THR A 154 13.26 -39.21 42.51
C THR A 154 14.01 -38.84 41.23
N GLU A 155 13.33 -38.28 40.24
CA GLU A 155 13.98 -37.81 39.01
C GLU A 155 14.61 -36.45 39.20
N ARG A 156 15.88 -36.45 38.82
CA ARG A 156 16.90 -35.43 38.90
C ARG A 156 16.68 -34.47 37.74
N THR A 157 16.51 -33.19 38.02
CA THR A 157 16.58 -32.12 37.03
C THR A 157 18.01 -32.00 36.51
N GLU A 158 18.32 -32.69 35.42
CA GLU A 158 19.55 -32.49 34.65
C GLU A 158 19.34 -31.39 33.61
N LEU A 159 20.14 -30.33 33.78
CA LEU A 159 20.35 -29.24 32.86
C LEU A 159 20.98 -29.76 31.57
N VAL A 160 20.25 -29.64 30.46
CA VAL A 160 20.78 -29.90 29.12
C VAL A 160 21.66 -28.72 28.70
N SER A 161 22.98 -28.89 28.87
CA SER A 161 24.00 -28.06 28.23
C SER A 161 24.15 -28.46 26.76
N LEU A 162 23.80 -27.55 25.86
CA LEU A 162 24.09 -27.65 24.43
C LEU A 162 25.58 -27.37 24.19
N ALA A 163 26.40 -28.43 24.23
CA ALA A 163 27.79 -28.35 23.79
C ALA A 163 27.85 -28.29 22.25
N SER A 164 28.43 -27.19 21.75
CA SER A 164 28.78 -27.00 20.34
C SER A 164 29.85 -28.00 19.92
N SER A 165 29.56 -28.84 18.94
CA SER A 165 30.55 -29.60 18.19
C SER A 165 31.17 -28.71 17.12
N THR A 166 32.31 -28.08 17.45
CA THR A 166 33.21 -27.52 16.45
C THR A 166 33.99 -28.65 15.81
N THR A 167 33.58 -29.05 14.60
CA THR A 167 34.36 -29.96 13.76
C THR A 167 35.62 -29.23 13.30
N GLY A 168 36.77 -29.64 13.84
CA GLY A 168 38.08 -29.11 13.45
C GLY A 168 38.43 -29.54 12.03
N TRP A 169 38.59 -28.56 11.15
CA TRP A 169 39.25 -28.76 9.86
C TRP A 169 40.76 -28.70 10.06
N ALA A 170 41.39 -29.86 9.88
CA ALA A 170 42.83 -30.00 9.78
C ALA A 170 43.32 -29.24 8.53
N ALA A 171 44.14 -28.23 8.76
CA ALA A 171 44.92 -27.57 7.73
C ALA A 171 46.27 -28.28 7.62
N ASP A 172 46.42 -29.11 6.60
CA ASP A 172 47.72 -29.47 6.04
C ASP A 172 47.50 -29.98 4.62
N SER A 173 47.79 -29.12 3.64
CA SER A 173 48.18 -29.47 2.27
C SER A 173 48.45 -28.18 1.51
N GLN A 174 49.72 -27.84 1.40
CA GLN A 174 50.28 -26.76 0.61
C GLN A 174 50.57 -27.28 -0.81
N PRO A 175 49.90 -26.80 -1.87
CA PRO A 175 50.35 -27.05 -3.24
C PRO A 175 51.22 -25.90 -3.77
N ALA A 176 52.21 -26.30 -4.58
CA ALA A 176 53.27 -25.53 -5.19
C ALA A 176 52.80 -24.35 -6.07
N PRO A 177 53.67 -23.33 -6.30
CA PRO A 177 53.33 -22.15 -7.10
C PRO A 177 53.22 -22.50 -8.58
N SER A 178 52.00 -22.41 -9.12
CA SER A 178 51.79 -22.42 -10.58
C SER A 178 52.02 -21.01 -11.12
N THR A 179 52.98 -20.89 -12.02
CA THR A 179 53.29 -19.71 -12.82
C THR A 179 52.10 -19.38 -13.73
N ILE A 180 51.37 -18.32 -13.41
CA ILE A 180 50.25 -17.82 -14.23
C ILE A 180 50.81 -16.87 -15.29
N ASN A 181 50.74 -17.30 -16.55
CA ASN A 181 50.88 -16.43 -17.72
C ASN A 181 49.75 -15.40 -17.72
N LEU A 182 50.10 -14.11 -17.72
CA LEU A 182 49.15 -13.01 -17.90
C LEU A 182 48.66 -12.97 -19.37
N PRO A 183 47.36 -13.09 -19.65
CA PRO A 183 46.80 -12.65 -20.91
C PRO A 183 46.65 -11.12 -20.93
N ALA A 184 46.78 -10.56 -22.14
CA ALA A 184 46.70 -9.15 -22.49
C ALA A 184 45.44 -8.43 -21.93
N PRO A 185 45.50 -7.10 -21.73
CA PRO A 185 44.40 -6.32 -21.16
C PRO A 185 43.14 -6.39 -22.05
N ILE A 186 42.07 -6.92 -21.47
CA ILE A 186 40.72 -6.91 -22.06
C ILE A 186 40.17 -5.49 -21.98
N GLU A 187 39.90 -4.91 -23.14
CA GLU A 187 39.20 -3.64 -23.33
C GLU A 187 37.82 -3.70 -22.64
N VAL A 188 37.62 -2.89 -21.61
CA VAL A 188 36.39 -2.84 -20.81
C VAL A 188 35.31 -2.12 -21.62
N VAL A 189 34.52 -2.88 -22.38
CA VAL A 189 33.27 -2.39 -22.97
C VAL A 189 32.28 -2.12 -21.84
N ALA A 190 31.92 -0.85 -21.66
CA ALA A 190 31.01 -0.40 -20.62
C ALA A 190 29.63 -1.11 -20.70
N PRO A 191 29.05 -1.56 -19.58
CA PRO A 191 27.73 -2.17 -19.57
C PRO A 191 26.67 -1.12 -19.90
N VAL A 192 26.13 -1.20 -21.13
CA VAL A 192 24.97 -0.43 -21.57
C VAL A 192 23.72 -1.00 -20.89
N LEU A 193 23.48 -0.55 -19.66
CA LEU A 193 22.18 -0.74 -19.02
C LEU A 193 21.19 0.29 -19.62
N PRO A 194 19.99 -0.13 -20.06
CA PRO A 194 18.98 0.81 -20.54
C PRO A 194 18.57 1.74 -19.39
N ARG A 195 18.92 3.02 -19.50
CA ARG A 195 18.48 4.06 -18.56
C ARG A 195 16.96 4.05 -18.49
N ALA A 196 16.41 3.95 -17.27
CA ALA A 196 14.99 4.12 -17.04
C ALA A 196 14.51 5.44 -17.68
N PRO A 197 13.37 5.43 -18.41
CA PRO A 197 12.89 6.61 -19.12
C PRO A 197 12.62 7.73 -18.11
N ARG A 198 13.44 8.78 -18.16
CA ARG A 198 13.21 9.99 -17.37
C ARG A 198 11.84 10.54 -17.76
N LEU A 199 10.92 10.61 -16.81
CA LEU A 199 9.63 11.27 -16.97
C LEU A 199 9.90 12.71 -17.40
N ARG A 200 9.72 12.98 -18.70
CA ARG A 200 9.93 14.32 -19.26
C ARG A 200 8.88 15.23 -18.65
N THR A 201 9.30 16.11 -17.75
CA THR A 201 8.48 17.22 -17.22
C THR A 201 7.84 18.04 -18.35
N LYS A 202 8.47 18.06 -19.54
CA LYS A 202 7.88 18.63 -20.77
C LYS A 202 6.62 17.91 -21.26
N ALA A 203 6.51 16.59 -21.16
CA ALA A 203 5.31 15.85 -21.58
C ALA A 203 4.13 16.09 -20.63
N LEU A 204 4.42 16.24 -19.34
CA LEU A 204 3.44 16.60 -18.32
C LEU A 204 2.99 18.06 -18.50
N ARG A 205 3.92 18.96 -18.79
CA ARG A 205 3.64 20.38 -19.08
C ARG A 205 2.89 20.56 -20.41
N SER A 206 3.17 19.77 -21.44
CA SER A 206 2.44 19.81 -22.72
C SER A 206 1.03 19.22 -22.59
N ALA A 207 0.85 18.15 -21.81
CA ALA A 207 -0.48 17.63 -21.49
C ALA A 207 -1.32 18.63 -20.69
N LEU A 208 -0.68 19.44 -19.83
CA LEU A 208 -1.33 20.54 -19.12
C LEU A 208 -1.58 21.77 -20.01
N GLN A 209 -0.74 22.05 -21.01
CA GLN A 209 -0.87 23.23 -21.90
C GLN A 209 -1.92 23.07 -23.00
N VAL A 210 -2.15 21.85 -23.52
CA VAL A 210 -3.17 21.63 -24.57
C VAL A 210 -4.59 21.92 -24.06
N ALA A 211 -4.80 21.94 -22.74
CA ALA A 211 -6.08 22.33 -22.13
C ALA A 211 -6.28 23.85 -21.97
N SER A 212 -5.28 24.71 -22.26
CA SER A 212 -5.32 26.14 -21.92
C SER A 212 -5.75 27.09 -23.04
N ALA A 213 -6.25 26.60 -24.18
CA ALA A 213 -6.78 27.46 -25.25
C ALA A 213 -8.22 27.96 -24.99
N GLU A 214 -8.77 27.75 -23.79
CA GLU A 214 -10.05 28.29 -23.39
C GLU A 214 -9.92 29.69 -22.79
N THR A 215 -10.82 30.59 -23.18
CA THR A 215 -10.96 31.93 -22.59
C THR A 215 -10.92 31.88 -21.05
N PRO A 216 -10.19 32.78 -20.38
CA PRO A 216 -9.96 32.74 -18.93
C PRO A 216 -11.25 32.80 -18.10
N ALA A 217 -12.33 33.37 -18.64
CA ALA A 217 -13.64 33.36 -18.00
C ALA A 217 -14.24 31.94 -17.89
N LYS A 218 -13.95 31.04 -18.84
CA LYS A 218 -14.38 29.64 -18.80
C LYS A 218 -13.52 28.77 -17.88
N ALA A 219 -12.28 29.17 -17.63
CA ALA A 219 -11.37 28.41 -16.76
C ALA A 219 -11.83 28.32 -15.30
N ASN A 220 -12.66 29.27 -14.82
CA ASN A 220 -13.19 29.29 -13.45
C ASN A 220 -14.64 28.79 -13.33
N SER A 221 -15.14 28.11 -14.37
CA SER A 221 -16.48 27.51 -14.39
C SER A 221 -16.50 26.15 -13.68
N VAL A 222 -17.70 25.71 -13.26
CA VAL A 222 -17.91 24.34 -12.74
C VAL A 222 -17.49 23.30 -13.78
N ASP A 223 -17.74 23.57 -15.06
CA ASP A 223 -17.40 22.66 -16.17
C ASP A 223 -15.89 22.49 -16.35
N ALA A 224 -15.11 23.54 -16.13
CA ALA A 224 -13.65 23.42 -16.09
C ALA A 224 -13.19 22.59 -14.89
N LEU A 225 -13.81 22.77 -13.72
CA LEU A 225 -13.47 22.00 -12.51
C LEU A 225 -13.82 20.50 -12.67
N LEU A 226 -14.98 20.19 -13.23
CA LEU A 226 -15.42 18.81 -13.51
C LEU A 226 -14.49 18.11 -14.50
N ARG A 227 -14.16 18.76 -15.63
CA ARG A 227 -13.22 18.20 -16.61
C ARG A 227 -11.83 17.97 -16.01
N GLY A 228 -11.36 18.89 -15.16
CA GLY A 228 -10.10 18.71 -14.42
C GLY A 228 -10.15 17.49 -13.50
N TYR A 229 -11.24 17.33 -12.75
CA TYR A 229 -11.43 16.21 -11.82
C TYR A 229 -11.45 14.87 -12.56
N GLU A 230 -12.18 14.79 -13.67
CA GLU A 230 -12.25 13.60 -14.52
C GLU A 230 -10.87 13.24 -15.08
N ALA A 231 -10.18 14.21 -15.69
CA ALA A 231 -8.83 13.99 -16.23
C ALA A 231 -7.83 13.56 -15.14
N ALA A 232 -7.90 14.15 -13.95
CA ALA A 232 -7.03 13.77 -12.83
C ALA A 232 -7.32 12.34 -12.35
N SER A 233 -8.59 11.97 -12.23
CA SER A 233 -9.00 10.62 -11.83
C SER A 233 -8.64 9.58 -12.91
N ASP A 234 -8.86 9.88 -14.18
CA ASP A 234 -8.48 9.02 -15.32
C ASP A 234 -6.96 8.80 -15.38
N ALA A 235 -6.17 9.81 -15.06
CA ALA A 235 -4.71 9.68 -14.96
C ALA A 235 -4.29 8.72 -13.82
N VAL A 236 -4.95 8.80 -12.66
CA VAL A 236 -4.71 7.89 -11.52
C VAL A 236 -5.11 6.45 -11.87
N SER A 237 -6.29 6.24 -12.47
CA SER A 237 -6.74 4.93 -12.95
C SER A 237 -5.82 4.35 -14.03
N SER A 238 -5.34 5.17 -14.97
CA SER A 238 -4.42 4.74 -16.02
C SER A 238 -3.08 4.25 -15.46
N ARG A 239 -2.57 4.90 -14.39
CA ARG A 239 -1.35 4.44 -13.69
C ARG A 239 -1.58 3.10 -13.00
N LEU A 240 -2.72 2.92 -12.32
CA LEU A 240 -3.07 1.63 -11.73
C LEU A 240 -3.09 0.53 -12.79
N GLN A 241 -3.81 0.74 -13.90
CA GLN A 241 -3.86 -0.22 -15.00
C GLN A 241 -2.47 -0.54 -15.57
N GLY A 242 -1.61 0.47 -15.72
CA GLY A 242 -0.21 0.29 -16.10
C GLY A 242 0.55 -0.60 -15.11
N GLY A 243 0.43 -0.32 -13.81
CA GLY A 243 1.05 -1.12 -12.74
C GLY A 243 0.57 -2.58 -12.74
N LEU A 244 -0.74 -2.81 -12.88
CA LEU A 244 -1.31 -4.17 -12.94
C LEU A 244 -0.84 -4.94 -14.18
N ARG A 245 -0.66 -4.26 -15.33
CA ARG A 245 -0.08 -4.87 -16.54
C ARG A 245 1.39 -5.24 -16.34
N VAL A 246 2.18 -4.38 -15.70
CA VAL A 246 3.60 -4.66 -15.38
C VAL A 246 3.70 -5.87 -14.43
N ALA A 247 2.83 -5.96 -13.45
CA ALA A 247 2.72 -7.12 -12.55
C ALA A 247 2.18 -8.40 -13.25
N ARG A 248 1.78 -8.29 -14.53
CA ARG A 248 1.22 -9.38 -15.35
C ARG A 248 0.05 -10.09 -14.67
N LEU A 249 -0.83 -9.32 -14.02
CA LEU A 249 -1.98 -9.85 -13.28
C LEU A 249 -2.88 -10.74 -14.15
N ASN A 250 -3.03 -10.43 -15.44
CA ASN A 250 -3.79 -11.24 -16.40
C ASN A 250 -3.18 -12.62 -16.71
N ARG A 251 -1.94 -12.87 -16.28
CA ARG A 251 -1.23 -14.14 -16.46
C ARG A 251 -0.84 -14.77 -15.12
N LEU A 252 -1.47 -14.34 -14.01
CA LEU A 252 -1.08 -14.75 -12.67
C LEU A 252 -1.11 -16.28 -12.48
N PHE A 253 -2.08 -16.96 -13.10
CA PHE A 253 -2.21 -18.42 -13.07
C PHE A 253 -1.75 -19.12 -14.35
N ALA A 254 -0.89 -18.49 -15.16
CA ALA A 254 -0.32 -19.16 -16.33
C ALA A 254 0.55 -20.35 -15.88
N PRO A 255 0.57 -21.49 -16.61
CA PRO A 255 1.32 -22.69 -16.18
C PRO A 255 2.78 -22.43 -15.83
N GLY A 256 3.50 -21.59 -16.60
CA GLY A 256 4.89 -21.23 -16.30
C GLY A 256 5.08 -20.36 -15.05
N ARG A 257 4.01 -19.74 -14.54
CA ARG A 257 4.01 -19.00 -13.26
C ARG A 257 3.65 -19.87 -12.07
N LEU A 258 3.09 -21.04 -12.32
CA LEU A 258 2.77 -22.02 -11.30
C LEU A 258 3.77 -23.18 -11.33
N SER A 259 4.93 -23.01 -11.97
CA SER A 259 5.95 -24.06 -11.99
C SER A 259 6.65 -24.14 -10.63
N PRO A 260 6.92 -25.35 -10.10
CA PRO A 260 7.60 -25.53 -8.82
C PRO A 260 9.04 -25.01 -8.81
N GLY A 261 9.67 -24.80 -9.97
CA GLY A 261 11.02 -24.24 -10.11
C GLY A 261 11.14 -22.73 -9.89
N GLY A 262 10.39 -22.13 -8.95
CA GLY A 262 10.47 -20.71 -8.58
C GLY A 262 9.43 -19.78 -9.22
N GLY A 263 8.61 -20.28 -10.15
CA GLY A 263 7.55 -19.47 -10.77
C GLY A 263 6.53 -18.94 -9.76
N VAL A 264 6.21 -19.73 -8.73
CA VAL A 264 5.25 -19.35 -7.67
C VAL A 264 5.79 -18.16 -6.87
N THR A 265 7.07 -18.19 -6.48
CA THR A 265 7.71 -17.10 -5.73
C THR A 265 7.70 -15.79 -6.51
N ASP A 266 8.04 -15.81 -7.80
CA ASP A 266 7.95 -14.64 -8.69
C ASP A 266 6.52 -14.11 -8.83
N THR A 267 5.55 -15.03 -8.80
CA THR A 267 4.12 -14.70 -8.88
C THR A 267 3.63 -14.03 -7.59
N ARG A 268 4.08 -14.51 -6.43
CA ARG A 268 3.81 -13.88 -5.12
C ARG A 268 4.43 -12.48 -5.05
N LEU A 269 5.67 -12.32 -5.53
CA LEU A 269 6.32 -11.01 -5.63
C LEU A 269 5.53 -10.05 -6.55
N SER A 270 5.06 -10.55 -7.69
CA SER A 270 4.19 -9.78 -8.60
C SER A 270 2.90 -9.35 -7.91
N LEU A 271 2.27 -10.24 -7.13
CA LEU A 271 1.05 -9.97 -6.38
C LEU A 271 1.27 -8.93 -5.26
N ALA A 272 2.41 -8.98 -4.57
CA ALA A 272 2.79 -7.94 -3.61
C ALA A 272 2.91 -6.56 -4.29
N GLY A 273 3.43 -6.52 -5.52
CA GLY A 273 3.42 -5.33 -6.37
C GLY A 273 2.02 -4.81 -6.65
N VAL A 274 1.06 -5.70 -6.96
CA VAL A 274 -0.36 -5.37 -7.16
C VAL A 274 -0.96 -4.72 -5.92
N VAL A 275 -0.74 -5.28 -4.73
CA VAL A 275 -1.20 -4.69 -3.45
C VAL A 275 -0.69 -3.26 -3.30
N ASN A 276 0.61 -3.04 -3.57
CA ASN A 276 1.19 -1.71 -3.47
C ASN A 276 0.58 -0.73 -4.48
N PHE A 277 0.35 -1.15 -5.73
CA PHE A 277 -0.31 -0.29 -6.73
C PHE A 277 -1.74 0.08 -6.34
N ILE A 278 -2.51 -0.86 -5.78
CA ILE A 278 -3.88 -0.60 -5.29
C ILE A 278 -3.84 0.42 -4.14
N ARG A 279 -2.94 0.24 -3.17
CA ARG A 279 -2.77 1.18 -2.06
C ARG A 279 -2.44 2.59 -2.55
N VAL A 280 -1.46 2.71 -3.45
CA VAL A 280 -1.05 4.00 -4.03
C VAL A 280 -2.20 4.64 -4.82
N TYR A 281 -2.95 3.86 -5.59
CA TYR A 281 -4.14 4.33 -6.29
C TYR A 281 -5.16 4.94 -5.32
N ARG A 282 -5.51 4.24 -4.24
CA ARG A 282 -6.50 4.72 -3.26
C ARG A 282 -6.05 6.01 -2.58
N GLN A 283 -4.76 6.09 -2.23
CA GLN A 283 -4.17 7.31 -1.67
C GLN A 283 -4.23 8.48 -2.66
N GLN A 284 -3.87 8.25 -3.93
CA GLN A 284 -3.90 9.28 -4.96
C GLN A 284 -5.34 9.72 -5.26
N GLN A 285 -6.30 8.80 -5.31
CA GLN A 285 -7.70 9.14 -5.54
C GLN A 285 -8.28 9.97 -4.39
N ALA A 286 -7.93 9.65 -3.15
CA ALA A 286 -8.32 10.45 -1.99
C ALA A 286 -7.69 11.86 -2.03
N ALA A 287 -6.43 11.97 -2.47
CA ALA A 287 -5.75 13.26 -2.62
C ALA A 287 -6.38 14.12 -3.73
N VAL A 288 -6.73 13.52 -4.87
CA VAL A 288 -7.46 14.19 -5.96
C VAL A 288 -8.80 14.70 -5.44
N GLU A 289 -9.59 13.85 -4.79
CA GLU A 289 -10.90 14.22 -4.25
C GLU A 289 -10.79 15.42 -3.29
N LYS A 290 -9.85 15.37 -2.34
CA LYS A 290 -9.61 16.46 -1.39
C LYS A 290 -9.22 17.77 -2.10
N ALA A 291 -8.27 17.72 -3.03
CA ALA A 291 -7.79 18.91 -3.75
C ALA A 291 -8.90 19.61 -4.54
N TYR A 292 -9.80 18.83 -5.15
CA TYR A 292 -10.94 19.37 -5.88
C TYR A 292 -12.06 19.87 -4.98
N GLN A 293 -12.27 19.26 -3.80
CA GLN A 293 -13.16 19.81 -2.77
C GLN A 293 -12.66 21.16 -2.24
N ASP A 294 -11.36 21.29 -2.01
CA ASP A 294 -10.75 22.56 -1.59
C ASP A 294 -10.90 23.63 -2.68
N SER A 295 -10.68 23.24 -3.95
CA SER A 295 -10.86 24.11 -5.12
C SER A 295 -12.31 24.56 -5.30
N LEU A 296 -13.29 23.65 -5.11
CA LEU A 296 -14.72 23.97 -5.09
C LEU A 296 -15.02 25.02 -4.02
N ASN A 297 -14.55 24.81 -2.78
CA ASN A 297 -14.79 25.73 -1.67
C ASN A 297 -14.20 27.12 -1.94
N GLN A 298 -13.03 27.18 -2.57
CA GLN A 298 -12.38 28.43 -2.92
C GLN A 298 -13.10 29.15 -4.08
N LEU A 299 -13.40 28.44 -5.17
CA LEU A 299 -14.01 29.02 -6.36
C LEU A 299 -15.46 29.44 -6.12
N SER A 300 -16.25 28.63 -5.41
CA SER A 300 -17.64 28.96 -5.06
C SER A 300 -17.74 30.26 -4.27
N ARG A 301 -16.84 30.47 -3.30
CA ARG A 301 -16.77 31.72 -2.52
C ARG A 301 -16.33 32.92 -3.37
N ARG A 302 -15.32 32.73 -4.23
CA ARG A 302 -14.74 33.82 -5.04
C ARG A 302 -15.67 34.27 -6.16
N HIS A 303 -16.33 33.32 -6.83
CA HIS A 303 -17.13 33.57 -8.03
C HIS A 303 -18.64 33.56 -7.77
N ARG A 304 -19.07 33.42 -6.50
CA ARG A 304 -20.48 33.40 -6.09
C ARG A 304 -21.30 32.40 -6.93
N TRP A 305 -20.79 31.17 -7.04
CA TRP A 305 -21.47 30.10 -7.78
C TRP A 305 -22.91 29.92 -7.30
N THR A 306 -23.80 29.64 -8.24
CA THR A 306 -25.23 29.46 -7.96
C THR A 306 -25.49 28.11 -7.28
N PRO A 307 -26.67 27.90 -6.64
CA PRO A 307 -27.04 26.58 -6.15
C PRO A 307 -27.02 25.50 -7.25
N ASP A 308 -27.38 25.86 -8.49
CA ASP A 308 -27.39 24.96 -9.64
C ASP A 308 -25.97 24.50 -9.99
N ASP A 309 -25.00 25.41 -9.94
CA ASP A 309 -23.57 25.12 -10.12
C ASP A 309 -23.06 24.10 -9.09
N LEU A 310 -23.45 24.28 -7.82
CA LEU A 310 -23.08 23.38 -6.73
C LEU A 310 -23.78 22.02 -6.85
N GLN A 311 -25.05 22.01 -7.28
CA GLN A 311 -25.80 20.79 -7.55
C GLN A 311 -25.19 20.01 -8.71
N ARG A 312 -24.74 20.70 -9.76
CA ARG A 312 -24.04 20.09 -10.88
C ARG A 312 -22.75 19.41 -10.41
N TRP A 313 -21.96 20.08 -9.57
CA TRP A 313 -20.77 19.48 -8.97
C TRP A 313 -21.10 18.27 -8.08
N SER A 314 -22.15 18.34 -7.25
CA SER A 314 -22.52 17.26 -6.33
C SER A 314 -23.11 16.04 -7.06
N SER A 315 -23.74 16.24 -8.21
CA SER A 315 -24.27 15.17 -9.07
C SER A 315 -23.20 14.38 -9.82
N ARG A 316 -21.92 14.76 -9.71
CA ARG A 316 -20.83 14.07 -10.41
C ARG A 316 -20.74 12.59 -9.98
N PRO A 317 -20.41 11.68 -10.89
CA PRO A 317 -20.11 10.29 -10.52
C PRO A 317 -18.91 10.22 -9.56
N LEU A 318 -19.13 9.67 -8.37
CA LEU A 318 -18.05 9.39 -7.44
C LEU A 318 -17.16 8.29 -8.01
N ARG A 319 -15.89 8.63 -8.30
CA ARG A 319 -14.90 7.67 -8.80
C ARG A 319 -14.20 6.88 -7.69
N LYS A 320 -14.51 7.21 -6.44
CA LYS A 320 -14.03 6.48 -5.26
C LYS A 320 -14.76 5.13 -5.19
N GLU A 321 -13.98 4.08 -4.97
CA GLU A 321 -14.53 2.74 -4.76
C GLU A 321 -15.38 2.69 -3.49
N ALA A 322 -16.50 1.98 -3.53
CA ALA A 322 -17.34 1.77 -2.36
C ALA A 322 -16.56 0.97 -1.29
N PRO A 323 -16.71 1.26 0.03
CA PRO A 323 -15.97 0.57 1.08
C PRO A 323 -16.12 -0.95 1.08
N THR A 324 -17.29 -1.45 0.65
CA THR A 324 -17.55 -2.89 0.50
C THR A 324 -16.71 -3.53 -0.60
N LEU A 325 -16.51 -2.85 -1.73
CA LEU A 325 -15.64 -3.29 -2.81
C LEU A 325 -14.15 -3.14 -2.44
N GLU A 326 -13.82 -2.13 -1.63
CA GLU A 326 -12.49 -1.96 -1.08
C GLU A 326 -12.06 -3.19 -0.26
N LEU A 327 -12.94 -3.64 0.63
CA LEU A 327 -12.75 -4.86 1.42
C LEU A 327 -12.74 -6.11 0.54
N ALA A 328 -13.62 -6.16 -0.47
CA ALA A 328 -13.68 -7.30 -1.40
C ALA A 328 -12.36 -7.47 -2.18
N SER A 329 -11.76 -6.39 -2.67
CA SER A 329 -10.47 -6.46 -3.37
C SER A 329 -9.31 -6.86 -2.46
N GLU A 330 -9.26 -6.38 -1.22
CA GLU A 330 -8.25 -6.80 -0.24
C GLU A 330 -8.35 -8.27 0.12
N THR A 331 -9.57 -8.73 0.45
CA THR A 331 -9.82 -10.12 0.82
C THR A 331 -9.57 -11.08 -0.34
N LEU A 332 -9.85 -10.65 -1.58
CA LEU A 332 -9.55 -11.41 -2.79
C LEU A 332 -8.04 -11.56 -3.01
N VAL A 333 -7.27 -10.47 -2.90
CA VAL A 333 -5.81 -10.53 -3.07
C VAL A 333 -5.15 -11.37 -1.97
N SER A 334 -5.60 -11.24 -0.72
CA SER A 334 -5.15 -12.10 0.38
C SER A 334 -5.49 -13.58 0.16
N GLY A 335 -6.69 -13.87 -0.37
CA GLY A 335 -7.08 -15.22 -0.74
C GLY A 335 -6.16 -15.83 -1.81
N ILE A 336 -5.81 -15.05 -2.83
CA ILE A 336 -4.88 -15.46 -3.89
C ILE A 336 -3.47 -15.70 -3.33
N ASP A 337 -2.95 -14.82 -2.47
CA ASP A 337 -1.63 -15.02 -1.85
C ASP A 337 -1.61 -16.28 -0.98
N SER A 338 -2.69 -16.54 -0.23
CA SER A 338 -2.81 -17.76 0.59
C SER A 338 -2.78 -19.02 -0.30
N LEU A 339 -3.46 -19.00 -1.44
CA LEU A 339 -3.45 -20.10 -2.42
C LEU A 339 -2.05 -20.30 -3.01
N LEU A 340 -1.36 -19.22 -3.37
CA LEU A 340 0.03 -19.30 -3.83
C LEU A 340 0.97 -19.80 -2.73
N GLY A 341 0.70 -19.47 -1.46
CA GLY A 341 1.44 -19.99 -0.31
C GLY A 341 1.35 -21.51 -0.17
N VAL A 342 0.18 -22.11 -0.44
CA VAL A 342 0.04 -23.58 -0.47
C VAL A 342 0.90 -24.19 -1.59
N LEU A 343 0.91 -23.57 -2.78
CA LEU A 343 1.74 -24.05 -3.89
C LEU A 343 3.24 -23.90 -3.59
N ASP A 344 3.64 -22.81 -2.96
CA ASP A 344 5.04 -22.52 -2.57
C ASP A 344 5.52 -23.54 -1.52
N ALA A 345 4.68 -23.86 -0.52
CA ALA A 345 4.96 -24.87 0.50
C ALA A 345 5.08 -26.30 -0.06
N GLN A 346 4.46 -26.57 -1.21
CA GLN A 346 4.49 -27.86 -1.89
C GLN A 346 5.45 -27.86 -3.09
N ALA A 347 6.43 -26.96 -3.14
CA ALA A 347 7.37 -26.87 -4.26
C ALA A 347 8.05 -28.24 -4.52
N GLY A 348 7.79 -28.80 -5.71
CA GLY A 348 8.29 -30.11 -6.13
C GLY A 348 7.33 -31.28 -5.89
N ALA A 349 6.33 -31.11 -5.01
CA ALA A 349 5.33 -32.11 -4.63
C ALA A 349 3.95 -31.89 -5.29
N TYR A 350 3.90 -31.07 -6.36
CA TYR A 350 2.73 -30.97 -7.24
C TYR A 350 3.15 -30.88 -8.70
N LYS A 351 2.24 -31.29 -9.59
CA LYS A 351 2.45 -31.27 -11.04
C LYS A 351 1.31 -30.51 -11.71
N VAL A 352 1.66 -29.52 -12.54
CA VAL A 352 0.70 -28.78 -13.35
C VAL A 352 0.51 -29.50 -14.69
N ARG A 353 -0.72 -29.89 -15.02
CA ARG A 353 -1.10 -30.54 -16.28
C ARG A 353 -2.17 -29.71 -16.97
N GLY A 354 -1.76 -28.82 -17.87
CA GLY A 354 -2.67 -27.88 -18.54
C GLY A 354 -3.31 -26.91 -17.54
N THR A 355 -4.63 -26.99 -17.36
CA THR A 355 -5.38 -26.21 -16.35
C THR A 355 -5.59 -26.97 -15.04
N ALA A 356 -4.96 -28.14 -14.88
CA ALA A 356 -5.07 -28.96 -13.69
C ALA A 356 -3.81 -28.92 -12.83
N ILE A 357 -3.97 -29.05 -11.51
CA ILE A 357 -2.88 -29.26 -10.56
C ILE A 357 -3.16 -30.56 -9.81
N ALA A 358 -2.20 -31.47 -9.82
CA ALA A 358 -2.21 -32.68 -9.01
C ALA A 358 -1.18 -32.55 -7.89
N PHE A 359 -1.59 -32.79 -6.65
CA PHE A 359 -0.73 -32.77 -5.47
C PHE A 359 -0.34 -34.21 -5.09
N GLU A 360 0.88 -34.39 -4.58
CA GLU A 360 1.30 -35.67 -3.97
C GLU A 360 0.78 -35.79 -2.54
N ASP A 361 0.62 -34.66 -1.83
CA ASP A 361 0.05 -34.58 -0.49
C ASP A 361 -1.48 -34.32 -0.52
N PRO A 362 -2.32 -35.27 -0.01
CA PRO A 362 -3.77 -35.11 0.02
C PRO A 362 -4.24 -33.90 0.85
N SER A 363 -3.51 -33.56 1.92
CA SER A 363 -3.89 -32.47 2.81
C SER A 363 -3.71 -31.11 2.13
N ALA A 364 -2.63 -30.95 1.36
CA ALA A 364 -2.40 -29.77 0.54
C ALA A 364 -3.44 -29.64 -0.57
N SER A 365 -3.82 -30.76 -1.19
CA SER A 365 -4.91 -30.82 -2.17
C SER A 365 -6.22 -30.28 -1.59
N GLN A 366 -6.61 -30.78 -0.42
CA GLN A 366 -7.81 -30.32 0.30
C GLN A 366 -7.75 -28.82 0.64
N ALA A 367 -6.61 -28.33 1.13
CA ALA A 367 -6.40 -26.92 1.46
C ALA A 367 -6.50 -26.01 0.23
N TYR A 368 -5.86 -26.40 -0.88
CA TYR A 368 -5.94 -25.70 -2.17
C TYR A 368 -7.39 -25.64 -2.66
N SER A 369 -8.10 -26.77 -2.63
CA SER A 369 -9.51 -26.87 -3.04
C SER A 369 -10.43 -25.97 -2.20
N ALA A 370 -10.21 -25.91 -0.88
CA ALA A 370 -10.96 -25.05 0.03
C ALA A 370 -10.73 -23.55 -0.29
N LEU A 371 -9.48 -23.14 -0.48
CA LEU A 371 -9.13 -21.77 -0.87
C LEU A 371 -9.72 -21.38 -2.21
N ARG A 372 -9.68 -22.28 -3.20
CA ARG A 372 -10.28 -22.07 -4.53
C ARG A 372 -11.78 -21.79 -4.44
N ARG A 373 -12.52 -22.58 -3.65
CA ARG A 373 -13.96 -22.36 -3.41
C ARG A 373 -14.22 -21.01 -2.74
N ARG A 374 -13.42 -20.66 -1.72
CA ARG A 374 -13.52 -19.37 -1.02
C ARG A 374 -13.27 -18.18 -1.95
N ILE A 375 -12.21 -18.23 -2.76
CA ILE A 375 -11.90 -17.19 -3.76
C ILE A 375 -13.04 -17.06 -4.76
N LYS A 376 -13.60 -18.17 -5.24
CA LYS A 376 -14.77 -18.14 -6.12
C LYS A 376 -15.96 -17.43 -5.47
N ALA A 377 -16.29 -17.77 -4.21
CA ALA A 377 -17.37 -17.11 -3.48
C ALA A 377 -17.12 -15.60 -3.30
N GLN A 378 -15.87 -15.19 -3.06
CA GLN A 378 -15.48 -13.77 -2.98
C GLN A 378 -15.64 -13.05 -4.32
N ILE A 379 -15.28 -13.68 -5.43
CA ILE A 379 -15.48 -13.16 -6.79
C ILE A 379 -16.98 -12.97 -7.05
N ASP A 380 -17.78 -14.00 -6.78
CA ASP A 380 -19.22 -13.97 -7.01
C ASP A 380 -19.89 -12.86 -6.15
N ALA A 381 -19.47 -12.71 -4.89
CA ALA A 381 -19.93 -11.63 -4.00
C ALA A 381 -19.51 -10.23 -4.49
N ALA A 382 -18.28 -10.07 -4.97
CA ALA A 382 -17.80 -8.80 -5.52
C ALA A 382 -18.55 -8.43 -6.81
N VAL A 383 -18.87 -9.39 -7.67
CA VAL A 383 -19.69 -9.19 -8.87
C VAL A 383 -21.10 -8.78 -8.50
N ALA A 384 -21.74 -9.48 -7.54
CA ALA A 384 -23.06 -9.13 -7.03
C ALA A 384 -23.11 -7.72 -6.41
N GLY A 385 -22.01 -7.29 -5.78
CA GLY A 385 -21.84 -5.93 -5.24
C GLY A 385 -21.58 -4.84 -6.29
N GLY A 386 -21.69 -5.13 -7.59
CA GLY A 386 -21.42 -4.17 -8.67
C GLY A 386 -19.93 -3.97 -8.97
N GLY A 387 -19.05 -4.85 -8.47
CA GLY A 387 -17.62 -4.77 -8.66
C GLY A 387 -17.19 -4.83 -10.12
N ALA A 388 -17.95 -5.50 -10.99
CA ALA A 388 -17.65 -5.62 -12.42
C ALA A 388 -17.78 -4.29 -13.19
N THR A 389 -18.67 -3.40 -12.74
CA THR A 389 -18.93 -2.08 -13.36
C THR A 389 -18.26 -0.94 -12.61
N SER A 390 -17.63 -1.20 -11.47
CA SER A 390 -16.95 -0.18 -10.66
C SER A 390 -15.72 0.39 -11.39
N PRO A 391 -15.45 1.71 -11.33
CA PRO A 391 -14.25 2.31 -11.91
C PRO A 391 -12.95 2.02 -11.11
N GLY A 392 -13.04 1.22 -10.03
CA GLY A 392 -11.94 0.97 -9.10
C GLY A 392 -11.12 -0.30 -9.34
N PRO A 393 -10.16 -0.59 -8.43
CA PRO A 393 -9.33 -1.78 -8.41
C PRO A 393 -10.09 -3.10 -8.54
N THR A 394 -11.28 -3.21 -7.92
CA THR A 394 -12.05 -4.45 -7.94
C THR A 394 -12.43 -4.88 -9.36
N SER A 395 -12.86 -3.97 -10.23
CA SER A 395 -13.23 -4.34 -11.60
C SER A 395 -12.03 -4.83 -12.41
N LEU A 396 -10.85 -4.22 -12.19
CA LEU A 396 -9.61 -4.62 -12.84
C LEU A 396 -9.13 -6.00 -12.36
N LEU A 397 -9.24 -6.28 -11.05
CA LEU A 397 -8.98 -7.60 -10.48
C LEU A 397 -9.94 -8.64 -11.05
N LEU A 398 -11.25 -8.37 -11.03
CA LEU A 398 -12.27 -9.27 -11.55
C LEU A 398 -12.08 -9.55 -13.04
N ARG A 399 -11.72 -8.53 -13.84
CA ARG A 399 -11.41 -8.72 -15.26
C ARG A 399 -10.18 -9.60 -15.45
N ALA A 400 -9.11 -9.36 -14.70
CA ALA A 400 -7.87 -10.14 -14.83
C ALA A 400 -8.03 -11.59 -14.35
N ILE A 401 -8.79 -11.81 -13.27
CA ILE A 401 -9.09 -13.14 -12.75
C ILE A 401 -10.10 -13.86 -13.66
N GLY A 402 -11.11 -13.16 -14.17
CA GLY A 402 -12.06 -13.72 -15.14
C GLY A 402 -11.38 -14.26 -16.40
N THR A 403 -10.28 -13.63 -16.83
CA THR A 403 -9.44 -14.15 -17.93
C THR A 403 -8.51 -15.28 -17.54
N SER A 404 -8.27 -15.51 -16.24
CA SER A 404 -7.38 -16.55 -15.75
C SER A 404 -8.17 -17.59 -14.94
N THR A 405 -8.49 -18.71 -15.57
CA THR A 405 -9.17 -19.80 -14.88
C THR A 405 -8.28 -20.36 -13.78
N LEU A 406 -8.74 -20.28 -12.53
CA LEU A 406 -8.10 -20.95 -11.39
C LEU A 406 -7.96 -22.45 -11.70
N PRO A 407 -6.73 -22.99 -11.68
CA PRO A 407 -6.50 -24.39 -12.02
C PRO A 407 -7.37 -25.32 -11.19
N ARG A 408 -7.93 -26.34 -11.84
CA ARG A 408 -8.75 -27.37 -11.21
C ARG A 408 -7.86 -28.43 -10.58
N GLU A 409 -8.31 -29.03 -9.50
CA GLU A 409 -7.70 -30.25 -8.98
C GLU A 409 -8.15 -31.42 -9.87
N THR A 410 -7.25 -32.39 -10.12
CA THR A 410 -7.54 -33.63 -10.87
C THR A 410 -7.33 -34.86 -10.03
#